data_AF-A0A8T6BWP4-F1
#
_entry.id   AF-A0A8T6BWP4-F1
#
_cell.length_a   1.000
_cell.length_b   1.000
_cell.length_c   1.000
_cell.angle_alpha   90.00
_cell.angle_beta   90.00
_cell.angle_gamma   90.00
#
_symmetry.space_group_name_H-M   'P 1'
#
loop_
_entity.id
_entity.type
_entity.pdbx_description
1 polymer ?
#
loop_
_entity_poly.entity_id
_entity_poly.type
_entity_poly.pdbx_seq_one_letter_code
_entity_poly.pdbx_strand_id
1 'polypeptide(L)' 'MLKRYLVLSVVTAAFSLPSLVYAAQQNILSVHILNQQTGKPAADVTVTLEKKADNGWLQLNTAKTDKDGRIK' A
#
# COMPACT_ATOMS: atom_id res chain seq x y z
N MET A 1 -24.24 -32.02 23.71
CA MET A 1 -24.06 -32.05 22.25
C MET A 1 -23.94 -30.64 21.64
N LEU A 2 -24.91 -29.74 21.83
CA LEU A 2 -24.95 -28.39 21.23
C LEU A 2 -23.71 -27.49 21.49
N LYS A 3 -23.15 -27.52 22.71
CA LYS A 3 -21.94 -26.75 23.06
C LYS A 3 -20.68 -27.16 22.28
N ARG A 4 -20.54 -28.43 21.88
CA ARG A 4 -19.39 -28.90 21.08
C ARG A 4 -19.45 -28.38 19.64
N TYR A 5 -20.64 -28.33 19.05
CA TYR A 5 -20.85 -27.78 17.71
C TYR A 5 -20.68 -26.25 17.69
N LEU A 6 -21.04 -25.56 18.78
CA LEU A 6 -20.84 -24.13 18.95
C LEU A 6 -19.35 -23.77 19.06
N VAL A 7 -18.56 -24.56 19.79
CA VAL A 7 -17.09 -24.40 19.84
C VAL A 7 -16.45 -24.71 18.47
N LEU A 8 -16.92 -25.74 17.77
CA LEU A 8 -16.38 -26.13 16.46
C LEU A 8 -16.65 -25.09 15.37
N SER A 9 -17.80 -24.40 15.42
CA SER A 9 -18.16 -23.33 14.48
C SER A 9 -17.44 -22.00 14.76
N VAL A 10 -17.10 -21.70 16.02
CA VAL A 10 -16.27 -20.54 16.37
C VAL A 10 -14.82 -20.72 15.88
N VAL A 11 -14.27 -21.95 15.93
CA VAL A 11 -12.90 -22.23 15.47
C VAL A 11 -12.79 -22.16 13.94
N THR A 12 -13.83 -22.52 13.18
CA THR A 12 -13.81 -22.43 11.70
C THR A 12 -13.89 -20.98 11.20
N ALA A 13 -14.62 -20.10 11.88
CA ALA A 13 -14.73 -18.68 11.51
C ALA A 13 -13.41 -17.90 11.70
N ALA A 14 -12.52 -18.34 12.60
CA ALA A 14 -11.23 -17.69 12.82
C ALA A 14 -10.23 -17.91 11.67
N PHE A 15 -10.39 -18.98 10.88
CA PHE A 15 -9.48 -19.32 9.78
C PHE A 15 -9.76 -18.57 8.47
N SER A 16 -10.92 -17.93 8.32
CA SER A 16 -11.28 -17.17 7.10
C SER A 16 -10.85 -15.71 7.11
N LEU A 17 -10.25 -15.21 8.20
CA LEU A 17 -9.78 -13.82 8.34
C LEU A 17 -8.52 -13.42 7.52
N PRO A 18 -7.60 -14.31 7.09
CA PRO A 18 -6.36 -13.88 6.45
C PRO A 18 -6.51 -13.25 5.06
N SER A 19 -7.59 -13.57 4.33
CA SER A 19 -7.77 -13.14 2.93
C SER A 19 -8.07 -11.65 2.78
N LEU A 20 -8.67 -11.03 3.79
CA LEU A 20 -9.01 -9.59 3.77
C LEU A 20 -7.80 -8.69 4.01
N VAL A 21 -6.76 -9.19 4.66
CA VAL A 21 -5.55 -8.40 4.99
C VAL A 21 -4.63 -8.26 3.76
N TYR A 22 -4.61 -9.25 2.86
CA TYR A 22 -3.71 -9.24 1.71
C TYR A 22 -4.09 -8.20 0.64
N ALA A 23 -5.39 -7.90 0.50
CA ALA A 23 -5.89 -6.90 -0.46
C ALA A 23 -5.58 -5.46 -0.02
N ALA A 24 -5.47 -5.21 1.29
CA ALA A 24 -5.15 -3.89 1.83
C ALA A 24 -3.68 -3.47 1.66
N GLN A 25 -2.80 -4.40 1.28
CA GLN A 25 -1.36 -4.18 1.25
C GLN A 25 -0.78 -3.90 -0.15
N GLN A 26 -1.60 -4.01 -1.21
CA GLN A 26 -1.22 -3.55 -2.54
C GLN A 26 -1.43 -2.04 -2.58
N ASN A 27 -0.34 -1.26 -2.56
CA ASN A 27 -0.43 0.19 -2.71
C ASN A 27 -1.11 0.51 -4.06
N ILE A 28 -2.14 1.36 -4.02
CA ILE A 28 -2.93 1.72 -5.20
C ILE A 28 -2.14 2.60 -6.19
N LEU A 29 -1.04 3.22 -5.76
CA LEU A 29 -0.23 4.12 -6.56
C LEU A 29 1.26 4.01 -6.20
N SER A 30 2.04 3.47 -7.13
CA SER A 30 3.49 3.42 -7.04
C SER A 30 4.14 4.36 -8.05
N VAL A 31 5.33 4.88 -7.73
CA VAL A 31 6.15 5.69 -8.66
C VAL A 31 7.57 5.15 -8.77
N HIS A 32 8.23 5.45 -9.88
CA HIS A 32 9.63 5.09 -10.14
C HIS A 32 10.31 6.20 -10.94
N ILE A 33 11.54 6.55 -10.56
CA ILE A 33 12.34 7.59 -11.21
C ILE A 33 13.68 7.00 -11.68
N LEU A 34 13.93 7.14 -12.98
CA LEU A 34 15.20 6.77 -13.63
C LEU A 34 15.97 8.04 -14.02
N ASN A 35 17.24 8.13 -13.62
CA ASN A 35 18.14 9.17 -14.11
C ASN A 35 18.74 8.73 -15.46
N GLN A 36 18.31 9.37 -16.56
CA GLN A 36 18.75 9.02 -17.92
C GLN A 36 20.20 9.43 -18.22
N GLN A 37 20.79 10.36 -17.48
CA GLN A 37 22.19 10.76 -17.68
C GLN A 37 23.16 9.68 -17.19
N THR A 38 22.77 8.93 -16.16
CA THR A 38 23.61 7.88 -15.56
C THR A 38 23.11 6.47 -15.87
N GLY A 39 21.87 6.34 -16.36
CA GLY A 39 21.21 5.05 -16.56
C GLY A 39 20.87 4.32 -15.25
N LYS A 40 20.88 5.02 -14.11
CA LYS A 40 20.64 4.44 -12.78
C LYS A 40 19.37 4.98 -12.13
N PRO A 41 18.74 4.25 -11.20
CA PRO A 41 17.61 4.77 -10.44
C PRO A 41 17.97 6.02 -9.63
N ALA A 42 17.03 6.94 -9.50
CA ALA A 42 17.21 8.17 -8.73
C ALA A 42 16.68 7.99 -7.30
N ALA A 43 17.60 7.74 -6.36
CA ALA A 43 17.29 7.58 -4.94
C ALA A 43 17.14 8.92 -4.20
N ASP A 44 16.42 8.91 -3.08
CA ASP A 44 16.20 10.06 -2.17
C ASP A 44 15.51 11.28 -2.80
N VAL A 45 14.76 11.07 -3.89
CA VAL A 45 13.98 12.13 -4.55
C VAL A 45 12.65 12.31 -3.83
N THR A 46 12.39 13.51 -3.31
CA THR A 46 11.09 13.87 -2.72
C THR A 46 10.00 13.92 -3.80
N VAL A 47 8.91 13.20 -3.55
CA VAL A 47 7.72 13.14 -4.40
C VAL A 47 6.50 13.49 -3.55
N THR A 48 5.65 14.37 -4.07
CA THR A 48 4.40 14.78 -3.44
C THR A 48 3.22 14.25 -4.25
N LEU A 49 2.24 13.67 -3.55
CA LEU A 49 0.96 13.26 -4.14
C LEU A 49 -0.11 14.29 -3.78
N GLU A 50 -0.77 14.82 -4.79
CA GLU A 50 -1.87 15.77 -4.63
C GLU A 50 -3.12 15.28 -5.37
N LYS A 51 -4.29 15.65 -4.85
CA LYS A 51 -5.57 15.45 -5.50
C LYS A 51 -6.19 16.81 -5.80
N LYS A 52 -6.70 16.97 -7.02
CA LYS A 52 -7.47 18.15 -7.40
C LYS A 52 -8.73 18.25 -6.52
N ALA A 53 -8.92 19.41 -5.90
CA ALA A 53 -10.08 19.79 -5.11
C ALA A 53 -10.79 20.99 -5.78
N ASP A 54 -11.95 21.38 -5.26
CA ASP A 54 -12.83 22.37 -5.90
C ASP A 54 -12.10 23.67 -6.28
N ASN A 55 -11.28 24.20 -5.36
CA ASN A 55 -10.56 25.45 -5.55
C ASN A 55 -9.02 25.29 -5.47
N GLY A 56 -8.47 24.12 -5.82
CA GLY A 56 -7.02 23.95 -5.82
C GLY A 56 -6.54 22.51 -5.77
N TRP A 57 -5.38 22.31 -5.15
CA TRP A 57 -4.76 21.01 -4.95
C TRP A 57 -4.66 20.71 -3.45
N LEU A 58 -5.07 19.51 -3.07
CA LEU A 58 -4.92 19.00 -1.71
C LEU A 58 -3.77 18.00 -1.70
N GLN A 59 -2.70 18.32 -0.96
CA GLN A 59 -1.62 17.37 -0.72
C GLN A 59 -2.13 16.20 0.14
N LEU A 60 -1.97 14.99 -0.39
CA LEU A 60 -2.37 13.74 0.26
C LEU A 60 -1.17 13.04 0.91
N ASN A 61 0.01 13.10 0.29
CA ASN A 61 1.19 12.41 0.79
C ASN A 61 2.49 13.07 0.31
N THR A 62 3.58 12.84 1.03
CA THR A 62 4.95 13.15 0.60
C THR A 62 5.87 12.00 1.03
N ALA A 63 6.73 11.56 0.12
CA ALA A 63 7.65 10.45 0.35
C ALA A 63 8.93 10.64 -0.47
N LYS A 64 9.95 9.84 -0.17
CA LYS A 64 11.18 9.81 -0.95
C LYS A 64 11.37 8.47 -1.64
N THR A 65 11.94 8.49 -2.84
CA THR A 65 12.32 7.26 -3.54
C THR A 65 13.37 6.46 -2.78
N ASP A 66 13.20 5.14 -2.76
CA ASP A 66 14.18 4.20 -2.20
C ASP A 66 15.45 4.11 -3.06
N LYS A 67 16.38 3.23 -2.66
CA LYS A 67 17.64 2.97 -3.39
C LYS A 67 17.45 2.52 -4.84
N ASP A 68 16.29 1.95 -5.17
CA ASP A 68 15.93 1.49 -6.51
C ASP A 68 15.09 2.53 -7.24
N GLY A 69 15.02 3.77 -6.73
CA GLY A 69 14.29 4.89 -7.32
C GLY A 69 12.78 4.79 -7.20
N ARG A 70 12.24 3.98 -6.27
CA ARG A 70 10.80 3.64 -6.19
C ARG A 70 10.14 4.13 -4.91
N ILE A 71 8.83 4.36 -5.00
CA ILE A 71 7.90 4.39 -3.86
C ILE A 71 6.85 3.32 -4.17
N LYS A 72 6.78 2.28 -3.33
CA LYS A 72 5.97 1.08 -3.58
C LYS A 72 4.57 1.23 -3.02
#